data_AF-A0A2I0WK43-F1
#
_entry.id   AF-A0A2I0WK43-F1
#
_cell.length_a   1.000
_cell.length_b   1.000
_cell.length_c   1.000
_cell.angle_alpha   90.00
_cell.angle_beta   90.00
_cell.angle_gamma   90.00
#
_symmetry.space_group_name_H-M   'P 1'
#
loop_
_entity.id
_entity.type
_entity.pdbx_description
1 polymer ?
#
loop_
_entity_poly.entity_id
_entity_poly.type
_entity_poly.pdbx_seq_one_letter_code
_entity_poly.pdbx_strand_id
1 'polypeptide(L)'
;MEVNEDVMAANKRAFLNFLDEDVGKGFYMKAIRDMVQNKRCRLILGMDDIRSYSLDLARRLIRNPGDFIQPISDALTEVTRNVDPKYLKEGERVLAGFSGPFGFHKVTPRDLMSSFIGSMVCVEGIVTKCMSSSSHSACLQKKQKKKGRRSVKLFNRLAYPCLITTLSN
;
A
#
# COMPACT_ATOMS: atom_id res chain seq x y z
N MET A 1 18.86 -2.58 -10.48
CA MET A 1 18.97 -2.77 -9.03
C MET A 1 18.36 -4.12 -8.74
N GLU A 2 19.18 -5.12 -8.44
CA GLU A 2 18.73 -6.41 -7.95
C GLU A 2 18.03 -6.14 -6.62
N VAL A 3 16.70 -6.26 -6.62
CA VAL A 3 15.96 -6.17 -5.36
C VAL A 3 16.36 -7.42 -4.60
N ASN A 4 17.04 -7.22 -3.47
CA ASN A 4 17.57 -8.30 -2.66
C ASN A 4 16.38 -9.16 -2.23
N GLU A 5 16.15 -10.29 -2.93
CA GLU A 5 14.93 -11.11 -2.79
C GLU A 5 14.77 -11.58 -1.35
N ASP A 6 15.89 -11.80 -0.66
CA ASP A 6 15.97 -12.14 0.75
C ASP A 6 15.42 -11.04 1.66
N VAL A 7 15.70 -9.76 1.36
CA VAL A 7 15.20 -8.62 2.14
C VAL A 7 13.71 -8.44 1.91
N MET A 8 13.24 -8.63 0.67
CA MET A 8 11.81 -8.59 0.36
C MET A 8 11.06 -9.70 1.10
N ALA A 9 11.60 -10.92 1.10
CA ALA A 9 11.01 -12.06 1.80
C ALA A 9 11.01 -11.85 3.33
N ALA A 10 12.07 -11.30 3.90
CA ALA A 10 12.15 -10.96 5.33
C ALA A 10 11.11 -9.90 5.72
N ASN A 11 10.99 -8.83 4.93
CA ASN A 11 9.99 -7.77 5.16
C ASN A 11 8.56 -8.32 5.02
N LYS A 12 8.32 -9.20 4.03
CA LYS A 12 7.03 -9.88 3.86
C LYS A 12 6.67 -10.71 5.08
N ARG A 13 7.60 -11.52 5.59
CA ARG A 13 7.40 -12.34 6.81
C ARG A 13 7.12 -11.48 8.04
N ALA A 14 7.85 -10.38 8.21
CA ALA A 14 7.61 -9.46 9.33
C ALA A 14 6.18 -8.87 9.30
N PHE A 15 5.66 -8.56 8.11
CA PHE A 15 4.28 -8.09 7.95
C PHE A 15 3.24 -9.19 8.11
N LEU A 16 3.51 -10.42 7.69
CA LEU A 16 2.64 -11.55 7.95
C LEU A 16 2.51 -11.82 9.46
N ASN A 17 3.63 -11.79 10.18
CA ASN A 17 3.65 -11.92 11.64
C ASN A 17 2.82 -10.82 12.31
N PHE A 18 2.93 -9.57 11.84
CA PHE A 18 2.10 -8.46 12.33
C PHE A 18 0.60 -8.74 12.14
N LEU A 19 0.19 -9.27 10.99
CA LEU A 19 -1.21 -9.59 10.70
C LEU A 19 -1.73 -10.80 11.50
N ASP A 20 -0.85 -11.73 11.87
CA ASP A 20 -1.17 -12.93 12.67
C ASP A 20 -1.17 -12.64 14.18
N GLU A 21 -0.34 -11.72 14.68
CA GLU A 21 -0.33 -11.40 16.12
C GLU A 21 -1.60 -10.63 16.54
N ASP A 22 -2.28 -9.98 15.59
CA ASP A 22 -3.58 -9.32 15.76
C ASP A 22 -4.80 -10.27 15.84
N VAL A 23 -4.56 -11.58 16.03
CA VAL A 23 -5.60 -12.62 16.20
C VAL A 23 -6.56 -12.34 17.38
N GLY A 24 -6.23 -11.40 18.27
CA GLY A 24 -7.12 -10.94 19.36
C GLY A 24 -7.97 -9.70 19.10
N LYS A 25 -7.73 -8.91 18.03
CA LYS A 25 -8.46 -7.64 17.79
C LYS A 25 -9.25 -7.55 16.51
N GLY A 26 -9.18 -8.54 15.60
CA GLY A 26 -10.15 -8.79 14.52
C GLY A 26 -10.51 -7.63 13.57
N PHE A 27 -9.92 -6.45 13.74
CA PHE A 27 -10.28 -5.23 13.04
C PHE A 27 -9.82 -5.31 11.59
N TYR A 28 -8.57 -5.71 11.37
CA TYR A 28 -8.04 -5.94 10.03
C TYR A 28 -8.73 -7.10 9.32
N MET A 29 -9.01 -8.20 10.03
CA MET A 29 -9.78 -9.32 9.46
C MET A 29 -11.19 -8.90 9.04
N LYS A 30 -11.88 -8.10 9.86
CA LYS A 30 -13.18 -7.54 9.54
C LYS A 30 -13.10 -6.54 8.38
N ALA A 31 -12.08 -5.69 8.35
CA ALA A 31 -11.83 -4.75 7.27
C ALA A 31 -11.51 -5.45 5.94
N ILE A 32 -10.78 -6.58 5.98
CA ILE A 32 -10.53 -7.42 4.79
C ILE A 32 -11.84 -8.02 4.30
N ARG A 33 -12.69 -8.55 5.18
CA ARG A 33 -14.01 -9.06 4.80
C ARG A 33 -14.90 -7.97 4.19
N ASP A 34 -14.92 -6.77 4.78
CA ASP A 34 -15.68 -5.64 4.23
C ASP A 34 -15.15 -5.20 2.86
N MET A 35 -13.83 -5.17 2.69
CA MET A 35 -13.18 -4.90 1.40
C MET A 35 -13.59 -5.94 0.33
N VAL A 36 -13.65 -7.21 0.73
CA VAL A 36 -14.12 -8.34 -0.09
C VAL A 36 -15.63 -8.32 -0.33
N GLN A 37 -16.44 -7.63 0.48
CA GLN A 37 -17.85 -7.42 0.14
C GLN A 37 -18.01 -6.27 -0.86
N ASN A 38 -17.20 -5.23 -0.72
CA ASN A 38 -17.29 -3.98 -1.46
C ASN A 38 -16.53 -3.95 -2.81
N LYS A 39 -15.90 -5.06 -3.23
CA LYS A 39 -15.05 -5.13 -4.46
C LYS A 39 -13.96 -4.06 -4.51
N ARG A 40 -13.40 -3.74 -3.34
CA ARG A 40 -12.27 -2.81 -3.23
C ARG A 40 -10.97 -3.59 -3.18
N CYS A 41 -9.90 -2.97 -3.69
CA CYS A 41 -8.56 -3.56 -3.71
C CYS A 41 -7.58 -2.71 -2.91
N ARG A 42 -8.07 -1.99 -1.89
CA ARG A 42 -7.26 -1.12 -1.03
C ARG A 42 -7.66 -1.33 0.43
N LEU A 43 -6.70 -1.79 1.25
CA LEU A 43 -6.85 -1.88 2.70
C LEU A 43 -6.11 -0.70 3.36
N ILE A 44 -6.71 -0.11 4.39
CA ILE A 44 -6.07 0.96 5.16
C ILE A 44 -5.45 0.38 6.43
N LEU A 45 -4.15 0.57 6.61
CA LEU A 45 -3.36 0.14 7.76
C LEU A 45 -3.08 1.32 8.69
N GLY A 46 -3.28 1.11 9.99
CA GLY A 46 -2.94 2.07 11.04
C GLY A 46 -1.44 2.11 11.29
N MET A 47 -0.83 3.29 11.19
CA MET A 47 0.59 3.48 11.53
C MET A 47 0.84 3.32 13.04
N ASP A 48 -0.17 3.55 13.87
CA ASP A 48 -0.05 3.38 15.33
C ASP A 48 0.10 1.89 15.71
N ASP A 49 -0.67 1.01 15.07
CA ASP A 49 -0.59 -0.43 15.31
C ASP A 49 0.77 -0.99 14.89
N ILE A 50 1.28 -0.56 13.73
CA ILE A 50 2.60 -0.95 13.24
C ILE A 50 3.69 -0.48 14.22
N ARG A 51 3.53 0.73 14.78
CA ARG A 51 4.45 1.28 15.78
C ARG A 51 4.38 0.55 17.12
N SER A 52 3.20 0.08 17.51
CA SER A 52 3.00 -0.73 18.71
C SER A 52 3.65 -2.12 18.57
N TYR A 53 3.60 -2.72 17.38
CA TYR A 53 4.27 -3.99 17.11
C TYR A 53 5.79 -3.81 17.03
N SER A 54 6.27 -2.91 16.18
CA SER A 54 7.70 -2.64 16.08
C SER A 54 8.00 -1.21 15.61
N LEU A 55 8.59 -0.44 16.52
CA LEU A 55 9.04 0.93 16.24
C LEU A 55 10.09 0.99 15.13
N ASP A 56 10.99 0.01 15.05
CA ASP A 56 12.02 -0.07 14.01
C ASP A 56 11.41 -0.25 12.62
N LEU A 57 10.45 -1.17 12.49
CA LEU A 57 9.75 -1.43 11.23
C LEU A 57 8.99 -0.19 10.76
N ALA A 58 8.25 0.47 11.66
CA ALA A 58 7.55 1.73 11.36
C ALA A 58 8.51 2.82 10.86
N ARG A 59 9.68 2.98 11.50
CA ARG A 59 10.69 3.97 11.08
C ARG A 59 11.29 3.64 9.72
N ARG A 60 11.59 2.37 9.45
CA ARG A 60 12.12 1.90 8.17
C ARG A 60 11.10 2.06 7.04
N LEU A 61 9.83 1.78 7.31
CA LEU A 61 8.71 1.99 6.40
C LEU A 61 8.57 3.45 5.99
N ILE A 62 8.67 4.38 6.96
CA ILE A 62 8.59 5.82 6.68
C ILE A 62 9.81 6.31 5.89
N ARG A 63 11.01 5.81 6.18
CA ARG A 63 12.23 6.23 5.48
C ARG A 63 12.31 5.72 4.05
N ASN A 64 11.95 4.46 3.81
CA ASN A 64 12.09 3.79 2.51
C ASN A 64 10.80 3.03 2.11
N PRO A 65 9.67 3.71 1.89
CA PRO A 65 8.41 3.05 1.56
C PRO A 65 8.46 2.21 0.27
N GLY A 66 9.35 2.55 -0.68
CA GLY A 66 9.47 1.84 -1.96
C GLY A 66 9.72 0.34 -1.80
N ASP A 67 10.58 -0.05 -0.85
CA ASP A 67 10.95 -1.45 -0.62
C ASP A 67 9.93 -2.21 0.23
N PHE A 68 9.10 -1.49 1.00
CA PHE A 68 8.10 -2.10 1.88
C PHE A 68 6.72 -2.22 1.24
N ILE A 69 6.32 -1.31 0.33
CA ILE A 69 4.98 -1.34 -0.27
C ILE A 69 4.71 -2.64 -1.04
N GLN A 70 5.70 -3.14 -1.79
CA GLN A 70 5.56 -4.41 -2.54
C GLN A 70 5.33 -5.62 -1.61
N PRO A 71 6.21 -5.92 -0.63
CA PRO A 71 6.02 -7.06 0.26
C PRO A 71 4.75 -6.95 1.12
N ILE A 72 4.31 -5.74 1.49
CA ILE A 72 3.04 -5.54 2.19
C ILE A 72 1.86 -5.94 1.30
N SER A 73 1.85 -5.49 0.03
CA SER A 73 0.79 -5.85 -0.92
C SER A 73 0.72 -7.35 -1.14
N ASP A 74 1.86 -8.03 -1.21
CA ASP A 74 1.94 -9.47 -1.37
C ASP A 74 1.47 -10.21 -0.11
N ALA A 75 1.85 -9.76 1.09
CA ALA A 75 1.38 -10.31 2.36
C ALA A 75 -0.16 -10.16 2.51
N LEU A 76 -0.71 -8.99 2.22
CA LEU A 76 -2.16 -8.75 2.26
C LEU A 76 -2.91 -9.61 1.25
N THR A 77 -2.33 -9.79 0.06
CA THR A 77 -2.89 -10.66 -0.98
C THR A 77 -2.95 -12.11 -0.50
N GLU A 78 -1.91 -12.59 0.18
CA GLU A 78 -1.87 -13.94 0.77
C GLU A 78 -2.92 -14.13 1.87
N VAL A 79 -3.04 -13.17 2.78
CA VAL A 79 -4.06 -13.19 3.84
C VAL A 79 -5.47 -13.15 3.26
N THR A 80 -5.70 -12.30 2.25
CA THR A 80 -7.02 -12.20 1.59
C THR A 80 -7.38 -13.51 0.87
N ARG A 81 -6.40 -14.20 0.27
CA ARG A 81 -6.61 -15.53 -0.34
C ARG A 81 -7.00 -16.58 0.70
N ASN A 82 -6.42 -16.52 1.90
CA ASN A 82 -6.75 -17.45 2.98
C ASN A 82 -8.18 -17.24 3.51
N VAL A 83 -8.67 -16.00 3.52
CA VAL A 83 -10.04 -15.68 3.96
C VAL A 83 -11.06 -16.04 2.87
N ASP A 84 -10.84 -15.60 1.63
CA ASP A 84 -11.77 -15.79 0.52
C ASP A 84 -11.06 -16.15 -0.81
N PRO A 85 -10.88 -17.45 -1.12
CA PRO A 85 -10.21 -17.89 -2.34
C PRO A 85 -11.03 -17.64 -3.62
N LYS A 86 -12.34 -17.34 -3.50
CA LYS A 86 -13.24 -17.08 -4.64
C LYS A 86 -13.14 -15.66 -5.19
N TYR A 87 -12.53 -14.76 -4.42
CA TYR A 87 -12.58 -13.33 -4.73
C TYR A 87 -11.43 -12.86 -5.62
N LEU A 88 -10.25 -13.47 -5.46
CA LEU A 88 -9.09 -13.15 -6.29
C LEU A 88 -9.22 -13.79 -7.66
N LYS A 89 -9.74 -13.03 -8.62
CA LYS A 89 -9.48 -13.32 -10.03
C LYS A 89 -7.99 -13.18 -10.30
N GLU A 90 -7.47 -14.09 -11.10
CA GLU A 90 -6.07 -14.22 -11.47
C GLU A 90 -5.49 -12.88 -11.98
N GLY A 91 -4.74 -12.17 -11.12
CA GLY A 91 -4.06 -10.91 -11.46
C GLY A 91 -4.37 -9.70 -10.58
N GLU A 92 -5.34 -9.80 -9.66
CA GLU A 92 -5.68 -8.69 -8.76
C GLU A 92 -4.82 -8.71 -7.49
N ARG A 93 -4.14 -7.59 -7.19
CA ARG A 93 -3.33 -7.39 -5.99
C ARG A 93 -4.04 -6.40 -5.07
N VAL A 94 -4.01 -6.68 -3.77
CA VAL A 94 -4.53 -5.76 -2.77
C VAL A 94 -3.47 -4.70 -2.49
N LEU A 95 -3.82 -3.43 -2.67
CA LEU A 95 -2.99 -2.29 -2.33
C LEU A 95 -3.12 -1.96 -0.85
N ALA A 96 -2.01 -1.58 -0.23
CA ALA A 96 -2.02 -1.02 1.12
C ALA A 96 -2.08 0.51 1.05
N GLY A 97 -2.98 1.09 1.83
CA GLY A 97 -2.93 2.49 2.23
C GLY A 97 -2.52 2.57 3.69
N PHE A 98 -1.91 3.68 4.08
CA PHE A 98 -1.54 3.94 5.47
C PHE A 98 -2.38 5.10 5.99
N SER A 99 -2.82 4.99 7.23
CA SER A 99 -3.53 6.03 7.96
C SER A 99 -2.97 6.12 9.37
N GLY A 100 -2.99 7.31 9.93
CA GLY A 100 -2.58 7.53 11.32
C GLY A 100 -1.68 8.75 11.48
N PRO A 101 -1.28 9.03 12.72
CA PRO A 101 -0.43 10.17 13.03
C PRO A 101 1.01 9.92 12.58
N PHE A 102 1.45 10.63 11.54
CA PHE A 102 2.83 10.60 11.05
C PHE A 102 3.80 11.44 11.89
N GLY A 103 3.29 12.19 12.88
CA GLY A 103 4.07 12.99 13.81
C GLY A 103 4.98 13.98 13.08
N PHE A 104 6.30 13.77 13.18
CA PHE A 104 7.32 14.62 12.57
C PHE A 104 7.29 14.66 11.03
N HIS A 105 6.70 13.65 10.39
CA HIS A 105 6.56 13.58 8.92
C HIS A 105 5.26 14.25 8.41
N LYS A 106 4.56 14.97 9.28
CA LYS A 106 3.45 15.83 8.93
C LYS A 106 4.00 17.19 8.53
N VAL A 107 3.83 17.56 7.26
CA VAL A 107 4.42 18.79 6.70
C VAL A 107 3.36 19.62 5.98
N THR A 108 3.56 20.94 5.98
CA THR A 108 2.79 21.83 5.11
C THR A 108 3.42 21.83 3.71
N PRO A 109 2.69 22.19 2.65
CA PRO A 109 3.29 22.36 1.32
C PRO A 109 4.44 23.38 1.29
N ARG A 110 4.53 24.29 2.28
CA ARG A 110 5.64 25.24 2.41
C ARG A 110 6.91 24.59 3.00
N ASP A 111 6.74 23.59 3.86
CA ASP A 111 7.84 22.90 4.56
C ASP A 111 8.31 21.62 3.83
N LEU A 112 7.76 21.34 2.64
CA LEU A 112 8.17 20.19 1.83
C LEU A 112 9.54 20.44 1.19
N MET A 113 10.58 20.15 1.96
CA MET A 113 11.99 20.27 1.55
C MET A 113 12.50 19.02 0.83
N SER A 114 13.63 19.15 0.13
CA SER A 114 14.32 18.03 -0.54
C SER A 114 14.79 16.93 0.43
N SER A 115 14.86 17.21 1.72
CA SER A 115 15.17 16.23 2.78
C SER A 115 14.15 15.09 2.87
N PHE A 116 12.92 15.29 2.38
CA PHE A 116 11.87 14.28 2.42
C PHE A 116 11.80 13.39 1.15
N ILE A 117 12.71 13.61 0.19
CA ILE A 117 12.76 12.80 -1.03
C ILE A 117 13.00 11.33 -0.66
N GLY A 118 12.14 10.45 -1.19
CA GLY A 118 12.23 9.01 -0.95
C GLY A 118 11.59 8.55 0.36
N SER A 119 11.07 9.46 1.19
CA SER A 119 10.36 9.12 2.43
C SER A 119 8.84 9.28 2.30
N MET A 120 8.09 8.61 3.18
CA MET A 120 6.64 8.79 3.31
C MET A 120 6.37 10.02 4.18
N VAL A 121 5.51 10.92 3.70
CA VAL A 121 5.09 12.14 4.40
C VAL A 121 3.59 12.34 4.30
N CYS A 122 3.03 13.02 5.29
CA CYS A 122 1.63 13.45 5.30
C CYS A 122 1.58 14.94 5.04
N VAL A 123 0.89 15.34 3.97
CA VAL A 123 0.75 16.76 3.58
C VAL A 123 -0.66 17.21 3.88
N GLU A 124 -0.80 18.32 4.60
CA GLU A 124 -2.08 18.97 4.84
C GLU A 124 -2.15 20.31 4.11
N GLY A 125 -3.26 20.57 3.44
CA GLY A 125 -3.46 21.81 2.69
C GLY A 125 -4.84 21.90 2.03
N ILE A 126 -5.18 23.10 1.56
CA ILE A 126 -6.43 23.37 0.84
C ILE A 126 -6.26 22.90 -0.61
N VAL A 127 -7.24 22.14 -1.11
CA VAL A 127 -7.27 21.73 -2.52
C VAL A 127 -7.68 22.92 -3.38
N THR A 128 -6.74 23.50 -4.12
CA THR A 128 -6.97 24.69 -4.96
C THR A 128 -7.29 24.35 -6.41
N LYS A 129 -6.92 23.14 -6.86
CA LYS A 129 -7.14 22.69 -8.24
C LYS A 129 -7.38 21.20 -8.29
N CYS A 130 -8.51 20.80 -8.87
CA CYS A 130 -8.80 19.43 -9.23
C CYS A 130 -8.57 19.28 -10.75
N MET A 131 -7.73 18.33 -11.15
CA MET A 131 -7.62 17.96 -12.56
C MET A 131 -8.75 17.00 -12.88
N SER A 132 -9.42 17.19 -14.02
CA SER A 132 -10.44 16.24 -14.47
C SER A 132 -9.79 14.88 -14.66
N SER A 133 -10.47 13.83 -14.20
CA SER A 133 -10.01 12.45 -14.36
C SER A 133 -10.07 12.07 -15.83
N SER A 134 -8.99 12.34 -16.57
CA SER A 134 -8.76 11.68 -17.84
C SER A 134 -8.53 10.21 -17.53
N SER A 135 -9.42 9.36 -18.05
CA SER A 135 -9.42 7.91 -17.85
C SER A 135 -8.14 7.29 -18.42
N HIS A 136 -7.04 7.35 -17.67
CA HIS A 136 -5.88 6.52 -17.92
C HIS A 136 -6.22 5.11 -17.47
N SER A 137 -6.66 4.31 -18.44
CA SER A 137 -6.94 2.89 -18.30
C SER A 137 -5.71 2.15 -17.77
N ALA A 138 -5.70 1.90 -16.46
CA ALA A 138 -5.12 0.71 -15.88
C ALA A 138 -6.14 -0.44 -15.95
N CYS A 139 -6.67 -0.68 -17.15
CA CYS A 139 -7.42 -1.90 -17.44
C CYS A 139 -6.38 -2.99 -17.72
N LEU A 140 -6.20 -3.91 -16.77
CA LEU A 140 -5.51 -5.17 -17.03
C LEU A 140 -6.18 -5.85 -18.23
N GLN A 141 -5.44 -6.04 -19.32
CA GLN A 141 -5.76 -7.12 -20.25
C GLN A 141 -4.59 -8.09 -20.33
N LYS A 142 -4.92 -9.35 -20.07
CA LYS A 142 -4.13 -10.57 -20.23
C LYS A 142 -3.31 -10.50 -21.52
N LYS A 143 -2.01 -10.80 -21.45
CA LYS A 143 -1.19 -11.01 -22.66
C LYS A 143 -0.52 -12.37 -22.63
N GLN A 144 -0.96 -13.23 -23.54
CA GLN A 144 -0.36 -14.53 -23.81
C GLN A 144 1.11 -14.39 -24.26
N LYS A 145 1.87 -15.42 -23.87
CA LYS A 145 3.25 -15.79 -24.21
C LYS A 145 3.65 -15.56 -25.68
N LYS A 146 4.71 -14.78 -25.94
CA LYS A 146 5.65 -14.97 -27.07
C LYS A 146 6.99 -14.22 -26.86
N LYS A 147 8.05 -14.84 -27.38
CA LYS A 147 9.50 -14.68 -27.14
C LYS A 147 10.07 -13.25 -27.23
N GLY A 148 11.07 -12.98 -26.37
CA GLY A 148 12.25 -12.16 -26.71
C GLY A 148 12.23 -10.70 -26.28
N ARG A 149 13.24 -10.32 -25.48
CA ARG A 149 13.67 -8.97 -25.04
C ARG A 149 12.78 -8.27 -23.99
N ARG A 150 13.21 -8.37 -22.73
CA ARG A 150 12.72 -7.54 -21.61
C ARG A 150 13.62 -6.31 -21.46
N SER A 151 13.15 -5.14 -21.89
CA SER A 151 13.63 -3.87 -21.35
C SER A 151 12.68 -3.43 -20.24
N VAL A 152 13.23 -3.22 -19.05
CA VAL A 152 12.48 -2.78 -17.87
C VAL A 152 12.25 -1.27 -17.98
N LYS A 153 11.04 -0.87 -18.41
CA LYS A 153 10.54 0.48 -18.16
C LYS A 153 9.85 0.47 -16.80
N LEU A 154 10.52 1.00 -15.79
CA LEU A 154 9.94 1.24 -14.47
C LEU A 154 9.02 2.46 -14.56
N PHE A 155 7.81 2.26 -15.08
CA PHE A 155 6.71 3.19 -14.88
C PHE A 155 5.77 2.52 -13.90
N ASN A 156 5.94 2.85 -12.62
CA ASN A 156 5.13 2.32 -11.53
C ASN A 156 3.68 2.80 -11.72
N ARG A 157 2.91 2.05 -12.52
CA ARG A 157 1.47 2.19 -12.75
C ARG A 157 0.72 1.76 -11.49
N LEU A 158 0.94 2.45 -10.38
CA LEU A 158 -0.01 2.41 -9.27
C LEU A 158 -1.20 3.25 -9.70
N ALA A 159 -2.23 2.54 -10.16
CA ALA A 159 -3.57 3.09 -10.30
C ALA A 159 -3.97 3.68 -8.95
N TYR A 160 -4.00 5.00 -8.87
CA TYR A 160 -4.60 5.71 -7.75
C TYR A 160 -6.10 5.83 -8.03
N PRO A 161 -6.99 5.01 -7.43
CA PRO A 161 -8.30 5.53 -7.12
C PRO A 161 -8.09 6.54 -5.98
N CYS A 162 -7.98 7.81 -6.36
CA CYS A 162 -8.14 8.95 -5.47
C CYS A 162 -9.57 8.94 -4.94
N LEU A 163 -9.84 8.15 -3.89
CA LEU A 163 -10.92 8.44 -2.97
C LEU A 163 -10.33 9.40 -1.95
N ILE A 164 -10.43 10.69 -2.29
CA ILE A 164 -10.40 11.78 -1.32
C ILE A 164 -11.56 11.46 -0.36
N THR A 165 -11.26 10.99 0.84
CA THR A 165 -12.24 11.00 1.93
C THR A 165 -12.55 12.46 2.21
N THR A 166 -13.64 12.95 1.64
CA THR A 166 -14.29 14.17 2.11
C THR A 166 -14.69 13.92 3.57
N LEU A 167 -14.02 14.60 4.50
CA LEU A 167 -14.64 14.85 5.81
C LEU A 167 -15.88 15.71 5.52
N SER A 168 -17.04 15.08 5.52
CA SER A 168 -18.31 15.78 5.60
C SER A 168 -18.46 16.29 7.03
N ASN A 169 -18.63 17.60 7.16
CA ASN A 169 -19.18 18.23 8.35
C ASN A 169 -20.62 18.62 8.06
#